data_AF-A0A7C1P560-F1
#
_entry.id   AF-A0A7C1P560-F1
#
_cell.length_a   1.000
_cell.length_b   1.000
_cell.length_c   1.000
_cell.angle_alpha   90.00
_cell.angle_beta   90.00
_cell.angle_gamma   90.00
#
_symmetry.space_group_name_H-M   'P 1'
#
loop_
_entity.id
_entity.type
_entity.pdbx_description
1 polymer ?
#
loop_
_entity_poly.entity_id
_entity_poly.type
_entity_poly.pdbx_seq_one_letter_code
_entity_poly.pdbx_strand_id
1 'polypeptide(L)'
;MKEASESYGLTFQMDPLQAGPILKKLNVRPGERVLEIGCNRGRLLKKLQKQNIDAIGIDVNEKAVQKKVVDEVYLMDAENLEFEDESFDKIYSVHTIEHIPNLKKAIGEMDRVLKPGGRIVLIYPATSSPAPSSTEVLMEWGIRSLHALILCLQYTLVS
;
A
#
# COMPACT_ATOMS: atom_id res chain seq x y z
N MET A 1 17.15 -2.84 -9.83
CA MET A 1 16.15 -2.72 -8.74
C MET A 1 16.73 -2.14 -7.44
N LYS A 2 17.89 -2.62 -6.94
CA LYS A 2 18.53 -2.06 -5.72
C LYS A 2 18.78 -0.53 -5.77
N GLU A 3 19.40 -0.03 -6.84
CA GLU A 3 19.75 1.40 -6.96
C GLU A 3 18.54 2.34 -7.02
N ALA A 4 17.45 1.92 -7.69
CA ALA A 4 16.21 2.69 -7.72
C ALA A 4 15.58 2.77 -6.32
N SER A 5 15.48 1.64 -5.60
CA SER A 5 14.91 1.61 -4.24
C SER A 5 15.66 2.49 -3.22
N GLU A 6 16.99 2.64 -3.39
CA GLU A 6 17.83 3.49 -2.54
C GLU A 6 17.67 4.98 -2.86
N SER A 7 17.53 5.33 -4.15
CA SER A 7 17.28 6.72 -4.58
C SER A 7 15.86 7.19 -4.22
N TYR A 8 14.84 6.34 -4.41
CA TYR A 8 13.45 6.69 -4.10
C TYR A 8 13.16 6.79 -2.60
N GLY A 9 13.74 5.91 -1.77
CA GLY A 9 13.58 5.96 -0.31
C GLY A 9 14.17 7.21 0.37
N LEU A 10 15.08 7.92 -0.32
CA LEU A 10 15.64 9.20 0.13
C LEU A 10 14.83 10.40 -0.37
N THR A 11 14.30 10.34 -1.60
CA THR A 11 13.61 11.47 -2.25
C THR A 11 12.14 11.57 -1.86
N PHE A 12 11.43 10.46 -1.68
CA PHE A 12 10.02 10.46 -1.26
C PHE A 12 9.89 10.27 0.26
N GLN A 13 10.37 11.24 1.03
CA GLN A 13 9.83 11.38 2.39
C GLN A 13 8.41 11.91 2.26
N MET A 14 7.42 11.02 2.41
CA MET A 14 6.03 11.45 2.39
C MET A 14 5.79 12.48 3.50
N ASP A 15 5.48 13.70 3.08
CA ASP A 15 5.17 14.81 3.96
C ASP A 15 4.01 14.40 4.88
N PRO A 16 4.08 14.69 6.19
CA PRO A 16 2.97 14.45 7.07
C PRO A 16 1.59 14.92 6.63
N LEU A 17 1.53 15.97 5.81
CA LEU A 17 0.32 16.53 5.23
C LEU A 17 -0.32 15.62 4.17
N GLN A 18 0.45 14.76 3.50
CA GLN A 18 -0.06 13.83 2.48
C GLN A 18 -0.73 12.59 3.09
N ALA A 19 -0.46 12.29 4.36
CA ALA A 19 -1.08 11.17 5.07
C ALA A 19 -2.59 11.35 5.31
N GLY A 20 -3.04 12.58 5.57
CA GLY A 20 -4.44 12.86 5.93
C GLY A 20 -5.45 12.39 4.88
N PRO A 21 -5.29 12.76 3.59
CA PRO A 21 -6.13 12.27 2.51
C PRO A 21 -6.16 10.74 2.37
N ILE A 22 -5.02 10.07 2.58
CA ILE A 22 -4.88 8.61 2.52
C ILE A 22 -5.73 7.97 3.62
N LEU A 23 -5.55 8.41 4.86
CA LEU A 23 -6.29 7.91 6.02
C LEU A 23 -7.80 8.10 5.86
N LYS A 24 -8.22 9.27 5.35
CA LYS A 24 -9.64 9.55 5.07
C LYS A 24 -10.22 8.60 4.02
N LYS A 25 -9.44 8.21 3.00
CA LYS A 25 -9.87 7.29 1.94
C LYS A 25 -9.90 5.83 2.39
N LEU A 26 -8.90 5.41 3.17
CA LEU A 26 -8.93 4.09 3.81
C LEU A 26 -10.15 3.95 4.71
N ASN A 27 -10.59 5.03 5.37
CA ASN A 27 -11.67 5.02 6.34
C ASN A 27 -11.39 3.98 7.45
N VAL A 28 -10.17 4.03 7.99
CA VAL A 28 -9.71 3.16 9.07
C VAL A 28 -10.51 3.40 10.35
N ARG A 29 -10.77 2.35 11.10
CA ARG A 29 -11.44 2.40 12.41
C ARG A 29 -10.51 1.84 13.51
N PRO A 30 -10.56 2.37 14.74
CA PRO A 30 -9.81 1.81 15.86
C PRO A 30 -10.04 0.30 15.99
N GLY A 31 -8.97 -0.46 16.17
CA GLY A 31 -8.98 -1.93 16.26
C GLY A 31 -8.98 -2.67 14.91
N GLU A 32 -9.08 -1.98 13.77
CA GLU A 32 -8.87 -2.61 12.46
C GLU A 32 -7.40 -2.95 12.24
N ARG A 33 -7.16 -4.04 11.50
CA ARG A 33 -5.84 -4.47 11.07
C ARG A 33 -5.55 -4.01 9.65
N VAL A 34 -4.41 -3.32 9.48
CA VAL A 34 -4.08 -2.61 8.24
C VAL A 34 -2.69 -3.01 7.75
N LEU A 35 -2.59 -3.35 6.46
CA LEU A 35 -1.32 -3.64 5.78
C LEU A 35 -0.89 -2.46 4.88
N GLU A 36 0.35 -1.99 5.04
CA GLU A 36 1.02 -1.09 4.10
C GLU A 36 2.01 -1.86 3.21
N ILE A 37 1.83 -1.77 1.89
CA ILE A 37 2.74 -2.36 0.90
C ILE A 37 3.72 -1.28 0.43
N GLY A 38 5.03 -1.51 0.65
CA GLY A 38 6.08 -0.52 0.39
C GLY A 38 6.21 0.52 1.50
N CYS A 39 6.17 0.07 2.76
CA CYS A 39 6.11 0.98 3.91
C CYS A 39 7.42 1.71 4.21
N ASN A 40 8.51 1.37 3.51
CA ASN A 40 9.85 1.83 3.78
C ASN A 40 10.18 1.65 5.27
N ARG A 41 10.58 2.70 5.98
CA ARG A 41 10.88 2.67 7.43
C ARG A 41 9.64 2.64 8.33
N GLY A 42 8.40 2.65 7.80
CA GLY A 42 7.16 2.59 8.60
C GLY A 42 6.71 3.93 9.19
N ARG A 43 6.97 5.06 8.51
CA ARG A 43 6.60 6.40 9.03
C ARG A 43 5.09 6.63 9.09
N LEU A 44 4.34 6.09 8.13
CA LEU A 44 2.88 6.21 8.12
C LEU A 44 2.23 5.24 9.11
N LEU A 45 2.75 4.00 9.20
CA LEU A 45 2.40 3.05 10.27
C LEU A 45 2.46 3.70 11.65
N LYS A 46 3.55 4.41 11.98
CA LYS A 46 3.70 5.10 13.27
C LYS A 46 2.56 6.05 13.60
N LYS A 47 1.94 6.67 12.60
CA LYS A 47 0.79 7.56 12.81
C LYS A 47 -0.50 6.79 13.01
N LEU A 48 -0.68 5.72 12.23
CA LEU A 48 -1.81 4.81 12.37
C LEU A 48 -1.84 4.15 13.75
N GLN A 49 -0.71 3.63 14.21
CA GLN A 49 -0.59 2.98 15.52
C GLN A 49 -0.93 3.93 16.67
N LYS A 50 -0.59 5.22 16.57
CA LYS A 50 -1.01 6.24 17.55
C LYS A 50 -2.52 6.46 17.61
N GLN A 51 -3.26 5.99 16.61
CA GLN A 51 -4.72 6.05 16.54
C GLN A 51 -5.38 4.69 16.92
N ASN A 52 -4.63 3.81 17.60
CA ASN A 52 -5.09 2.48 18.00
C ASN A 52 -5.50 1.59 16.82
N ILE A 53 -4.72 1.66 15.73
CA ILE A 53 -4.83 0.79 14.56
C ILE A 53 -3.72 -0.26 14.65
N ASP A 54 -4.05 -1.53 14.39
CA ASP A 54 -3.06 -2.60 14.23
C ASP A 54 -2.45 -2.49 12.83
N ALA A 55 -1.49 -1.59 12.68
CA ALA A 55 -0.87 -1.29 11.39
C ALA A 55 0.49 -2.00 11.25
N ILE A 56 0.58 -2.80 10.20
CA ILE A 56 1.75 -3.58 9.79
C ILE A 56 2.19 -3.08 8.41
N GLY A 57 3.49 -3.08 8.13
CA GLY A 57 3.98 -2.80 6.79
C GLY A 57 5.09 -3.73 6.34
N ILE A 58 5.20 -3.83 5.02
CA ILE A 58 6.23 -4.61 4.35
C ILE A 58 7.01 -3.75 3.35
N ASP A 59 8.28 -4.08 3.15
CA ASP A 59 9.10 -3.49 2.11
C ASP A 59 10.19 -4.48 1.66
N VAL A 60 10.58 -4.44 0.39
CA VAL A 60 11.68 -5.26 -0.16
C VAL A 60 13.06 -4.63 0.11
N ASN A 61 13.12 -3.37 0.54
CA ASN A 61 14.34 -2.66 0.85
C ASN A 61 14.82 -3.00 2.27
N GLU A 62 15.72 -3.99 2.34
CA GLU A 62 16.37 -4.43 3.58
C GLU A 62 16.98 -3.27 4.39
N LYS A 63 17.63 -2.30 3.75
CA LYS A 63 18.22 -1.14 4.45
C LYS A 63 17.15 -0.27 5.10
N ALA A 64 15.96 -0.15 4.51
CA ALA A 64 14.85 0.58 5.08
C ALA A 64 14.26 -0.16 6.30
N VAL A 65 14.04 -1.46 6.17
CA VAL A 65 13.55 -2.33 7.25
C VAL A 65 14.51 -2.34 8.45
N GLN A 66 15.82 -2.44 8.21
CA GLN A 66 16.84 -2.34 9.26
C GLN A 66 16.83 -0.99 9.99
N LYS A 67 16.29 0.07 9.37
CA LYS A 67 16.19 1.42 9.93
C LYS A 67 14.75 1.78 10.31
N LYS A 68 13.87 0.79 10.50
CA LYS A 68 12.46 0.98 10.85
C LYS A 68 12.25 1.89 12.05
N VAL A 69 11.15 2.65 12.05
CA VAL A 69 10.79 3.58 13.13
C VAL A 69 9.66 3.08 14.03
N VAL A 70 9.15 1.88 13.72
CA VAL A 70 8.18 1.05 14.47
C VAL A 70 8.58 -0.41 14.28
N ASP A 71 8.13 -1.31 15.15
CA ASP A 71 8.59 -2.70 15.15
C ASP A 71 7.91 -3.55 14.07
N GLU A 72 6.70 -3.18 13.68
CA GLU A 72 5.80 -3.87 12.75
C GLU A 72 6.11 -3.56 11.27
N VAL A 73 7.41 -3.55 10.95
CA VAL A 73 7.94 -3.43 9.59
C VAL A 73 8.75 -4.67 9.28
N TYR A 74 8.39 -5.35 8.19
CA TYR A 74 8.97 -6.63 7.78
C TYR A 74 9.57 -6.58 6.39
N LEU A 75 10.68 -7.29 6.19
CA LEU A 75 11.29 -7.51 4.88
C LEU A 75 10.47 -8.59 4.15
N MET A 76 9.67 -8.20 3.17
CA MET A 76 8.76 -9.12 2.49
C MET A 76 8.41 -8.60 1.10
N ASP A 77 8.19 -9.53 0.17
CA ASP A 77 7.76 -9.26 -1.19
C ASP A 77 6.23 -9.29 -1.27
N ALA A 78 5.63 -8.25 -1.85
CA ALA A 78 4.19 -8.16 -2.05
C ALA A 78 3.64 -9.26 -2.99
N GLU A 79 4.49 -9.86 -3.82
CA GLU A 79 4.14 -11.01 -4.66
C GLU A 79 4.05 -12.33 -3.89
N ASN A 80 4.50 -12.38 -2.62
CA ASN A 80 4.51 -13.58 -1.77
C ASN A 80 4.29 -13.17 -0.30
N LEU A 81 3.05 -12.87 0.07
CA LEU A 81 2.72 -12.40 1.40
C LEU A 81 2.70 -13.57 2.40
N GLU A 82 3.54 -13.50 3.44
CA GLU A 82 3.61 -14.50 4.51
C GLU A 82 2.55 -14.23 5.60
N PHE A 83 1.33 -13.94 5.18
CA PHE A 83 0.17 -13.74 6.04
C PHE A 83 -0.93 -14.75 5.74
N GLU A 84 -1.73 -15.07 6.75
CA GLU A 84 -2.93 -15.90 6.59
C GLU A 84 -3.96 -15.23 5.68
N ASP A 85 -4.79 -16.05 5.04
CA ASP A 85 -5.95 -15.59 4.28
C ASP A 85 -6.87 -14.75 5.18
N GLU A 86 -7.55 -13.75 4.60
CA GLU A 86 -8.56 -12.95 5.29
C GLU A 86 -8.08 -12.34 6.63
N SER A 87 -6.83 -11.90 6.69
CA SER A 87 -6.18 -11.43 7.92
C SER A 87 -6.17 -9.91 8.10
N PHE A 88 -6.47 -9.14 7.04
CA PHE A 88 -6.46 -7.67 7.05
C PHE A 88 -7.82 -7.05 6.71
N ASP A 89 -8.22 -6.03 7.48
CA ASP A 89 -9.43 -5.25 7.21
C ASP A 89 -9.20 -4.24 6.08
N LYS A 90 -7.99 -3.68 6.01
CA LYS A 90 -7.58 -2.72 4.98
C LYS A 90 -6.16 -3.00 4.49
N ILE A 91 -5.92 -2.73 3.22
CA ILE A 91 -4.59 -2.75 2.62
C ILE A 91 -4.40 -1.46 1.85
N TYR A 92 -3.20 -0.89 1.89
CA TYR A 92 -2.89 0.26 1.07
C TYR A 92 -1.45 0.28 0.59
N SER A 93 -1.23 1.04 -0.47
CA SER A 93 0.09 1.25 -1.04
C SER A 93 0.19 2.63 -1.65
N VAL A 94 1.35 3.28 -1.49
CA VAL A 94 1.59 4.64 -1.94
C VAL A 94 2.91 4.68 -2.69
N HIS A 95 2.87 5.06 -3.96
CA HIS A 95 4.03 5.19 -4.86
C HIS A 95 4.97 3.97 -4.84
N THR A 96 4.38 2.76 -4.81
CA THR A 96 5.11 1.50 -4.71
C THR A 96 4.66 0.50 -5.77
N ILE A 97 3.35 0.34 -5.99
CA ILE A 97 2.82 -0.73 -6.86
C ILE A 97 3.30 -0.63 -8.31
N GLU A 98 3.62 0.57 -8.79
CA GLU A 98 4.17 0.83 -10.12
C GLU A 98 5.57 0.23 -10.33
N HIS A 99 6.23 -0.19 -9.24
CA HIS A 99 7.54 -0.81 -9.25
C HIS A 99 7.48 -2.33 -9.05
N ILE A 100 6.29 -2.90 -8.80
CA ILE A 100 6.11 -4.34 -8.61
C ILE A 100 6.14 -5.05 -9.99
N PRO A 101 7.07 -5.98 -10.24
CA PRO A 101 7.21 -6.66 -11.53
C PRO A 101 5.97 -7.43 -11.95
N ASN A 102 5.40 -8.24 -11.04
CA ASN A 102 4.19 -9.01 -11.28
C ASN A 102 3.02 -8.46 -10.48
N LEU A 103 2.52 -7.30 -10.91
CA LEU A 103 1.42 -6.61 -10.24
C LEU A 103 0.18 -7.51 -10.11
N LYS A 104 -0.14 -8.33 -11.11
CA LYS A 104 -1.27 -9.28 -11.03
C LYS A 104 -1.13 -10.24 -9.86
N LYS A 105 0.07 -10.79 -9.64
CA LYS A 105 0.34 -11.69 -8.51
C LYS A 105 0.26 -10.96 -7.17
N ALA A 106 0.85 -9.78 -7.07
CA ALA A 106 0.76 -8.99 -5.84
C ALA A 106 -0.68 -8.59 -5.49
N ILE A 107 -1.49 -8.23 -6.48
CA ILE A 107 -2.92 -7.95 -6.27
C ILE A 107 -3.68 -9.21 -5.84
N GLY A 108 -3.35 -10.38 -6.40
CA GLY A 108 -3.91 -11.66 -5.96
C GLY A 108 -3.58 -11.97 -4.50
N GLU A 109 -2.34 -11.73 -4.08
CA GLU A 109 -1.93 -11.85 -2.68
C GLU A 109 -2.64 -10.84 -1.77
N MET A 110 -2.80 -9.59 -2.23
CA MET A 110 -3.58 -8.58 -1.49
C MET A 110 -5.03 -9.01 -1.34
N ASP A 111 -5.70 -9.52 -2.38
CA ASP A 111 -7.08 -10.03 -2.29
C ASP A 111 -7.17 -11.24 -1.35
N ARG A 112 -6.19 -12.16 -1.39
CA ARG A 112 -6.14 -13.34 -0.52
C ARG A 112 -6.08 -12.98 0.97
N VAL A 113 -5.21 -12.04 1.34
CA VAL A 113 -5.04 -11.65 2.76
C VAL A 113 -6.09 -10.63 3.22
N LEU A 114 -6.91 -10.09 2.31
CA LEU A 114 -7.97 -9.15 2.64
C LEU A 114 -9.21 -9.91 3.14
N LYS A 115 -9.77 -9.47 4.27
CA LYS A 115 -11.05 -9.96 4.78
C LYS A 115 -12.19 -9.68 3.78
N PRO A 116 -13.25 -10.52 3.76
CA PRO A 116 -14.48 -10.20 3.06
C PRO A 116 -15.03 -8.83 3.48
N GLY A 117 -15.29 -7.95 2.51
CA GLY A 117 -15.74 -6.58 2.78
C GLY A 117 -14.62 -5.61 3.19
N GLY A 118 -13.37 -6.07 3.20
CA GLY A 118 -12.19 -5.23 3.36
C GLY A 118 -12.00 -4.24 2.21
N ARG A 119 -11.03 -3.35 2.36
CA ARG A 119 -10.74 -2.31 1.35
C ARG A 119 -9.26 -2.23 1.01
N ILE A 120 -8.97 -2.20 -0.29
CA ILE A 120 -7.65 -1.89 -0.84
C ILE A 120 -7.64 -0.45 -1.38
N VAL A 121 -6.59 0.32 -1.06
CA VAL A 121 -6.36 1.67 -1.60
C VAL A 121 -4.96 1.77 -2.21
N LEU A 122 -4.88 2.01 -3.52
CA LEU A 122 -3.60 2.08 -4.24
C LEU A 122 -3.41 3.48 -4.82
N ILE A 123 -2.27 4.11 -4.55
CA ILE A 123 -1.92 5.46 -5.01
C ILE A 123 -0.59 5.37 -5.77
N TYR A 124 -0.59 5.78 -7.04
CA TYR A 124 0.54 5.69 -7.96
C TYR A 124 0.38 6.75 -9.08
N PRO A 125 1.45 7.18 -9.77
CA PRO A 125 1.37 8.20 -10.81
C PRO A 125 0.63 7.68 -12.05
N ALA A 126 -0.20 8.54 -12.65
CA ALA A 126 -0.84 8.25 -13.93
C ALA A 126 0.16 8.44 -15.07
N THR A 127 0.57 7.36 -15.72
CA THR A 127 1.61 7.39 -16.77
C THR A 127 1.06 7.47 -18.20
N SER A 128 -0.26 7.38 -18.41
CA SER A 128 -0.88 7.64 -19.71
C SER A 128 -2.39 7.91 -19.59
N SER A 129 -2.90 8.78 -20.46
CA SER A 129 -4.33 8.99 -20.67
C SER A 129 -4.81 8.10 -21.83
N PRO A 130 -5.94 7.39 -21.71
CA PRO A 130 -6.71 7.20 -20.49
C PRO A 130 -6.08 6.11 -19.62
N ALA A 131 -5.91 6.39 -18.33
CA ALA A 131 -5.75 5.33 -17.35
C ALA A 131 -7.03 4.47 -17.42
N PRO A 132 -6.93 3.13 -17.52
CA PRO A 132 -8.13 2.29 -17.47
C PRO A 132 -8.92 2.66 -16.23
N SER A 133 -10.24 2.79 -16.38
CA SER A 133 -11.10 3.16 -15.26
C SER A 133 -10.82 2.20 -14.10
N SER A 134 -10.79 2.71 -12.87
CA SER A 134 -10.48 1.89 -11.68
C SER A 134 -11.34 0.63 -11.60
N THR A 135 -12.51 0.62 -12.24
CA THR A 135 -13.42 -0.52 -12.39
C THR A 135 -13.01 -1.56 -13.44
N GLU A 136 -12.43 -1.18 -14.58
CA GLU A 136 -12.02 -2.13 -15.64
C GLU A 136 -10.82 -2.99 -15.20
N VAL A 137 -9.87 -2.36 -14.52
CA VAL A 137 -8.68 -3.04 -13.96
C VAL A 137 -9.06 -4.09 -12.90
N LEU A 138 -10.08 -3.78 -12.08
CA LEU A 138 -10.56 -4.67 -11.02
C LEU A 138 -11.27 -5.92 -11.57
N MET A 139 -12.03 -5.77 -12.66
CA MET A 139 -12.78 -6.88 -13.27
C MET A 139 -11.86 -7.83 -14.05
N GLU A 140 -10.85 -7.31 -14.77
CA GLU A 140 -9.86 -8.15 -15.47
C GLU A 140 -8.98 -8.97 -14.51
N TRP A 141 -8.81 -8.51 -13.27
CA TRP A 141 -7.92 -9.14 -12.30
C TRP A 141 -8.62 -10.12 -11.35
N GLY A 142 -9.93 -10.33 -11.49
CA GLY A 142 -10.67 -11.38 -10.77
C GLY A 142 -10.78 -11.16 -9.26
N ILE A 143 -10.68 -9.91 -8.80
CA ILE A 143 -10.75 -9.54 -7.37
C ILE A 143 -12.16 -9.81 -6.85
N ARG A 144 -12.25 -10.60 -5.77
CA ARG A 144 -13.53 -11.04 -5.20
C ARG A 144 -14.23 -9.93 -4.40
N SER A 145 -13.48 -8.96 -3.91
CA SER A 145 -14.00 -7.86 -3.10
C SER A 145 -14.59 -6.73 -3.95
N LEU A 146 -15.93 -6.66 -3.98
CA LEU A 146 -16.74 -5.65 -4.70
C LEU A 146 -16.52 -4.18 -4.25
N HIS A 147 -15.64 -3.92 -3.29
CA HIS A 147 -15.37 -2.59 -2.72
C HIS A 147 -13.89 -2.20 -2.70
N ALA A 148 -13.05 -2.84 -3.53
CA ALA A 148 -11.69 -2.38 -3.81
C ALA A 148 -11.77 -1.00 -4.48
N LEU A 149 -11.82 0.04 -3.67
CA LEU A 149 -11.84 1.41 -4.15
C LEU A 149 -10.40 1.78 -4.52
N ILE A 150 -9.99 1.40 -5.74
CA ILE A 150 -8.77 1.92 -6.35
C ILE A 150 -8.98 3.41 -6.60
N LEU A 151 -8.60 4.20 -5.62
CA LEU A 151 -8.53 5.65 -5.75
C LEU A 151 -7.19 6.02 -6.34
N CYS A 152 -7.13 6.03 -7.68
CA CYS A 152 -6.09 6.73 -8.42
C CYS A 152 -6.15 8.22 -8.05
N LEU A 153 -5.41 8.63 -7.03
CA LEU A 153 -5.12 10.03 -6.80
C LEU A 153 -4.01 10.43 -7.75
N GLN A 154 -4.40 10.96 -8.90
CA GLN A 154 -3.49 11.61 -9.83
C GLN A 154 -2.96 12.86 -9.13
N TYR A 155 -1.73 12.80 -8.62
CA TYR A 155 -0.99 14.02 -8.28
C TYR A 155 -0.31 14.49 -9.55
N THR A 156 -0.90 15.47 -10.22
CA THR A 156 -0.13 16.32 -11.15
C THR A 156 0.87 17.08 -10.28
N LEU A 157 2.17 16.83 -10.47
CA LEU A 157 3.19 17.72 -9.96
C LEU A 157 2.94 19.08 -10.61
N VAL A 158 2.28 19.99 -9.89
CA VAL A 158 2.18 21.38 -10.30
C VAL A 158 3.57 21.96 -10.02
N SER A 159 4.34 22.13 -11.10
CA SER A 159 5.61 22.85 -11.15
C SER A 159 5.44 24.30 -10.72
#